data_AF-A0A259SAZ9-F1
#
_entry.id   AF-A0A259SAZ9-F1
#
_cell.length_a   1.000
_cell.length_b   1.000
_cell.length_c   1.000
_cell.angle_alpha   90.00
_cell.angle_beta   90.00
_cell.angle_gamma   90.00
#
_symmetry.space_group_name_H-M   'P 1'
#
loop_
_entity.id
_entity.type
_entity.pdbx_description
1 polymer ?
#
loop_
_entity_poly.entity_id
_entity_poly.type
_entity_poly.pdbx_seq_one_letter_code
_entity_poly.pdbx_strand_id
1 'polypeptide(L)'
;ITETDPTLVDPTRGVRSLFLNQAALTAALSGRFREALALYQRTLCVQSITDLSFLVREAHLRAALIHGVYGTPDAAVAHLTEAQRLERSRSWVEPQLDAEQRFVEAFLREGEPERSFAEMLQLTYGRMGEIWPLQLLALHRAGVLAERRADGRERIEALLFAGLGVGSSGLPGSVPQSLLALDSLLSGNIPRAREEARAVEDGSWPSRVVLDLIRIASGATKTAIADLNAAAPQTVGLRQAERQRTMLLALAQHLSGNALAASAAVERLSLLNLESGQHEVAVLRMLSPRLLGTLGEFVPGLLAFGAADARPGVLDDPRLTTHELDVLAGLARGETREQIATSLFRSVNTVKTHQRSLYRKLGVASGREAVLRATALGYL
;
A
#
# COMPACT_ATOMS: atom_id res chain seq x y z
N ILE A 1 -14.23 -25.94 -29.00
CA ILE A 1 -13.88 -25.89 -30.44
C ILE A 1 -12.41 -25.51 -30.50
N THR A 2 -11.67 -26.31 -31.23
CA THR A 2 -10.22 -26.47 -31.36
C THR A 2 -9.40 -25.17 -31.47
N GLU A 3 -8.18 -25.25 -30.95
CA GLU A 3 -7.04 -24.38 -31.25
C GLU A 3 -6.89 -24.20 -32.77
N THR A 4 -7.27 -23.03 -33.27
CA THR A 4 -6.86 -22.54 -34.58
C THR A 4 -6.47 -21.08 -34.41
N ASP A 5 -5.19 -20.82 -34.67
CA ASP A 5 -4.53 -19.57 -35.00
C ASP A 5 -5.22 -18.27 -34.53
N PRO A 6 -4.63 -17.48 -33.58
CA PRO A 6 -5.18 -16.18 -33.25
C PRO A 6 -5.03 -15.29 -34.48
N THR A 7 -6.10 -15.21 -35.27
CA THR A 7 -6.22 -14.28 -36.39
C THR A 7 -5.71 -12.92 -35.94
N LEU A 8 -4.62 -12.47 -36.58
CA LEU A 8 -3.99 -11.17 -36.34
C LEU A 8 -5.01 -10.02 -36.48
N VAL A 9 -6.07 -10.24 -37.25
CA VAL A 9 -7.17 -9.30 -37.52
C VAL A 9 -8.35 -9.61 -36.59
N ASP A 10 -8.86 -8.58 -35.89
CA ASP A 10 -10.07 -8.71 -35.07
C ASP A 10 -11.34 -8.81 -35.94
N PRO A 11 -12.04 -9.96 -36.01
CA PRO A 11 -13.27 -10.08 -36.79
C PRO A 11 -14.45 -9.32 -36.15
N THR A 12 -14.30 -8.82 -34.92
CA THR A 12 -15.39 -8.23 -34.13
C THR A 12 -15.45 -6.70 -34.20
N ARG A 13 -14.68 -6.06 -35.10
CA ARG A 13 -14.67 -4.59 -35.24
C ARG A 13 -14.36 -3.85 -33.93
N GLY A 14 -13.48 -4.41 -33.09
CA GLY A 14 -13.02 -3.80 -31.84
C GLY A 14 -13.88 -4.13 -30.61
N VAL A 15 -15.01 -4.84 -30.76
CA VAL A 15 -15.86 -5.28 -29.63
C VAL A 15 -15.07 -6.19 -28.68
N ARG A 16 -14.21 -7.07 -29.21
CA ARG A 16 -13.32 -7.91 -28.40
C ARG A 16 -12.39 -7.07 -27.53
N SER A 17 -11.73 -6.06 -28.10
CA SER A 17 -10.85 -5.14 -27.38
C SER A 17 -11.60 -4.34 -26.32
N LEU A 18 -12.85 -3.97 -26.58
CA LEU A 18 -13.71 -3.29 -25.61
C LEU A 18 -13.98 -4.19 -24.39
N PHE A 19 -14.42 -5.43 -24.62
CA PHE A 19 -14.67 -6.39 -23.53
C PHE A 19 -13.39 -6.72 -22.75
N LEU A 20 -12.25 -6.88 -23.43
CA LEU A 20 -10.97 -7.13 -22.77
C LEU A 20 -10.57 -5.97 -21.85
N ASN A 21 -10.72 -4.72 -22.31
CA ASN A 21 -10.42 -3.54 -21.49
C ASN A 21 -11.35 -3.41 -20.28
N GLN A 22 -12.66 -3.66 -20.46
CA GLN A 22 -13.64 -3.61 -19.37
C GLN A 22 -13.40 -4.73 -18.33
N ALA A 23 -13.07 -5.93 -18.79
CA ALA A 23 -12.66 -7.02 -17.92
C ALA A 23 -11.34 -6.71 -17.19
N ALA A 24 -10.36 -6.12 -17.88
CA ALA A 24 -9.10 -5.70 -17.28
C ALA A 24 -9.30 -4.64 -16.20
N LEU A 25 -10.15 -3.64 -16.47
CA LEU A 25 -10.52 -2.61 -15.49
C LEU A 25 -11.22 -3.21 -14.27
N THR A 26 -12.18 -4.10 -14.49
CA THR A 26 -12.88 -4.81 -13.39
C THR A 26 -11.90 -5.61 -12.55
N ALA A 27 -10.96 -6.32 -13.18
CA ALA A 27 -9.90 -7.05 -12.48
C ALA A 27 -9.00 -6.10 -11.69
N ALA A 28 -8.61 -4.96 -12.25
CA ALA A 28 -7.80 -3.95 -11.58
C ALA A 28 -8.51 -3.37 -10.36
N LEU A 29 -9.78 -2.96 -10.49
CA LEU A 29 -10.61 -2.42 -9.41
C LEU A 29 -10.97 -3.47 -8.35
N SER A 30 -10.83 -4.76 -8.65
CA SER A 30 -10.94 -5.85 -7.67
C SER A 30 -9.58 -6.20 -7.02
N GLY A 31 -8.50 -5.47 -7.35
CA GLY A 31 -7.15 -5.75 -6.85
C GLY A 31 -6.44 -6.95 -7.51
N ARG A 32 -7.00 -7.53 -8.59
CA ARG A 32 -6.41 -8.65 -9.35
C ARG A 32 -5.46 -8.13 -10.43
N PHE A 33 -4.41 -7.42 -10.02
CA PHE A 33 -3.53 -6.68 -10.93
C PHE A 33 -2.83 -7.54 -11.99
N ARG A 34 -2.36 -8.75 -11.64
CA ARG A 34 -1.73 -9.65 -12.60
C ARG A 34 -2.69 -10.06 -13.72
N GLU A 35 -3.95 -10.31 -13.37
CA GLU A 35 -4.99 -10.64 -14.35
C GLU A 35 -5.34 -9.42 -15.21
N ALA A 36 -5.45 -8.24 -14.60
CA ALA A 36 -5.66 -7.00 -15.34
C ALA A 36 -4.55 -6.75 -16.38
N LEU A 37 -3.28 -6.88 -15.99
CA LEU A 37 -2.14 -6.77 -16.91
C LEU A 37 -2.19 -7.81 -18.04
N ALA A 38 -2.53 -9.07 -17.72
CA ALA A 38 -2.67 -10.11 -18.74
C ALA A 38 -3.80 -9.80 -19.73
N LEU A 39 -4.92 -9.25 -19.25
CA LEU A 39 -6.04 -8.84 -20.11
C LEU A 39 -5.70 -7.63 -20.98
N TYR A 40 -5.02 -6.62 -20.43
CA TYR A 40 -4.49 -5.50 -21.21
C TYR A 40 -3.51 -5.98 -22.28
N GLN A 41 -2.58 -6.87 -21.93
CA GLN A 41 -1.64 -7.44 -22.91
C GLN A 41 -2.37 -8.13 -24.07
N ARG A 42 -3.48 -8.82 -23.80
CA ARG A 42 -4.30 -9.43 -24.85
C ARG A 42 -4.96 -8.40 -25.75
N THR A 43 -5.38 -7.24 -25.24
CA THR A 43 -5.83 -6.11 -26.08
C THR A 43 -4.71 -5.64 -26.99
N LEU A 44 -3.48 -5.50 -26.47
CA LEU A 44 -2.34 -5.00 -27.22
C LEU A 44 -1.86 -5.94 -28.34
N CYS A 45 -2.14 -7.24 -28.23
CA CYS A 45 -1.81 -8.23 -29.26
C CYS A 45 -2.83 -8.31 -30.40
N VAL A 46 -3.98 -7.63 -30.30
CA VAL A 46 -5.03 -7.64 -31.33
C VAL A 46 -4.83 -6.46 -32.28
N GLN A 47 -4.84 -6.66 -33.62
CA GLN A 47 -4.81 -5.51 -34.53
C GLN A 47 -6.04 -4.65 -34.33
N SER A 48 -5.82 -3.37 -34.03
CA SER A 48 -6.89 -2.43 -33.78
C SER A 48 -7.54 -1.96 -35.08
N ILE A 49 -8.87 -1.87 -35.07
CA ILE A 49 -9.66 -1.30 -36.16
C ILE A 49 -9.89 0.18 -35.85
N THR A 50 -9.91 1.01 -36.90
CA THR A 50 -9.77 2.47 -36.87
C THR A 50 -10.63 3.19 -35.83
N ASP A 51 -11.89 2.78 -35.64
CA ASP A 51 -12.87 3.50 -34.82
C ASP A 51 -12.70 3.31 -33.30
N LEU A 52 -12.01 2.26 -32.84
CA LEU A 52 -11.77 1.96 -31.42
C LEU A 52 -10.27 1.91 -31.07
N SER A 53 -9.45 2.60 -31.87
CA SER A 53 -8.00 2.71 -31.69
C SER A 53 -7.58 3.24 -30.30
N PHE A 54 -8.40 4.08 -29.66
CA PHE A 54 -8.14 4.61 -28.32
C PHE A 54 -8.01 3.53 -27.24
N LEU A 55 -8.62 2.35 -27.42
CA LEU A 55 -8.56 1.24 -26.46
C LEU A 55 -7.13 0.69 -26.28
N VAL A 56 -6.28 0.86 -27.28
CA VAL A 56 -4.85 0.49 -27.21
C VAL A 56 -4.11 1.48 -26.31
N ARG A 57 -4.35 2.78 -26.51
CA ARG A 57 -3.79 3.85 -25.67
C ARG A 57 -4.25 3.71 -24.21
N GLU A 58 -5.54 3.46 -23.99
CA GLU A 58 -6.12 3.18 -22.67
C GLU A 58 -5.46 1.99 -21.97
N ALA A 59 -5.26 0.88 -22.69
CA ALA A 59 -4.58 -0.30 -22.16
C ALA A 59 -3.13 -0.01 -21.75
N HIS A 60 -2.37 0.73 -22.57
CA HIS A 60 -1.02 1.16 -22.22
C HIS A 60 -1.00 2.06 -20.98
N LEU A 61 -1.84 3.09 -20.91
CA LEU A 61 -1.85 4.03 -19.77
C LEU A 61 -2.18 3.32 -18.44
N ARG A 62 -3.16 2.42 -18.45
CA ARG A 62 -3.56 1.68 -17.24
C ARG A 62 -2.55 0.59 -16.87
N ALA A 63 -1.94 -0.08 -17.84
CA ALA A 63 -0.84 -0.99 -17.59
C ALA A 63 0.36 -0.24 -16.99
N ALA A 64 0.68 0.96 -17.50
CA ALA A 64 1.72 1.81 -16.96
C ALA A 64 1.46 2.18 -15.49
N LEU A 65 0.23 2.58 -15.17
CA LEU A 65 -0.15 2.89 -13.79
C LEU A 65 -0.01 1.68 -12.85
N ILE A 66 -0.51 0.49 -13.25
CA ILE A 66 -0.37 -0.73 -12.45
C ILE A 66 1.10 -1.12 -12.27
N HIS A 67 1.90 -1.07 -13.34
CA HIS A 67 3.32 -1.37 -13.26
C HIS A 67 4.07 -0.38 -12.36
N GLY A 68 3.72 0.91 -12.41
CA GLY A 68 4.33 1.94 -11.58
C GLY A 68 3.97 1.80 -10.09
N VAL A 69 2.76 1.33 -9.74
CA VAL A 69 2.37 1.14 -8.34
C VAL A 69 2.85 -0.20 -7.77
N TYR A 70 2.74 -1.31 -8.51
CA TYR A 70 3.03 -2.66 -7.98
C TYR A 70 3.85 -3.57 -8.91
N GLY A 71 3.83 -3.31 -10.21
CA GLY A 71 4.54 -4.15 -11.18
C GLY A 71 6.02 -3.79 -11.29
N THR A 72 6.46 -3.42 -12.50
CA THR A 72 7.87 -3.27 -12.87
C THR A 72 8.09 -1.85 -13.37
N PRO A 73 8.97 -1.03 -12.76
CA PRO A 73 9.17 0.36 -13.16
C PRO A 73 9.50 0.54 -14.65
N ASP A 74 10.43 -0.25 -15.19
CA ASP A 74 10.80 -0.17 -16.62
C ASP A 74 9.61 -0.46 -17.55
N ALA A 75 8.76 -1.42 -17.18
CA ALA A 75 7.56 -1.73 -17.93
C ALA A 75 6.54 -0.57 -17.87
N ALA A 76 6.47 0.14 -16.73
CA ALA A 76 5.63 1.32 -16.60
C ALA A 76 6.04 2.41 -17.60
N VAL A 77 7.34 2.71 -17.66
CA VAL A 77 7.92 3.69 -18.59
C VAL A 77 7.75 3.24 -20.05
N ALA A 78 7.96 1.96 -20.35
CA ALA A 78 7.76 1.41 -21.68
C ALA A 78 6.31 1.54 -22.15
N HIS A 79 5.33 1.22 -21.30
CA HIS A 79 3.92 1.38 -21.63
C HIS A 79 3.54 2.86 -21.82
N LEU A 80 4.05 3.76 -20.97
CA LEU A 80 3.81 5.21 -21.14
C LEU A 80 4.40 5.72 -22.46
N THR A 81 5.62 5.31 -22.79
CA THR A 81 6.29 5.69 -24.05
C THR A 81 5.49 5.24 -25.26
N GLU A 82 4.93 4.03 -25.22
CA GLU A 82 4.10 3.54 -26.32
C GLU A 82 2.76 4.28 -26.40
N ALA A 83 2.12 4.59 -25.27
CA ALA A 83 0.91 5.41 -25.25
C ALA A 83 1.12 6.80 -25.89
N GLN A 84 2.30 7.39 -25.71
CA GLN A 84 2.67 8.69 -26.27
C GLN A 84 2.92 8.65 -27.79
N ARG A 85 3.28 7.48 -28.33
CA ARG A 85 3.53 7.30 -29.77
C ARG A 85 2.27 7.06 -30.59
N LEU A 86 1.21 6.54 -29.96
CA LEU A 86 -0.03 6.24 -30.62
C LEU A 86 -0.71 7.52 -31.13
N GLU A 87 -1.23 7.46 -32.36
CA GLU A 87 -2.02 8.55 -32.91
C GLU A 87 -3.30 8.75 -32.09
N ARG A 88 -3.56 9.99 -31.72
CA ARG A 88 -4.77 10.39 -30.99
C ARG A 88 -5.99 10.16 -31.88
N SER A 89 -6.97 9.41 -31.37
CA SER A 89 -8.20 9.14 -32.12
C SER A 89 -9.16 10.34 -32.13
N ARG A 90 -10.30 10.19 -32.80
CA ARG A 90 -11.41 11.16 -32.77
C ARG A 90 -12.45 10.85 -31.69
N SER A 91 -12.17 9.90 -30.79
CA SER A 91 -13.10 9.49 -29.73
C SER A 91 -13.35 10.61 -28.72
N TRP A 92 -14.56 10.65 -28.18
CA TRP A 92 -14.96 11.56 -27.10
C TRP A 92 -14.24 11.27 -25.78
N VAL A 93 -13.63 10.09 -25.63
CA VAL A 93 -12.88 9.65 -24.43
C VAL A 93 -11.47 10.23 -24.40
N GLU A 94 -10.94 10.73 -25.53
CA GLU A 94 -9.56 11.24 -25.62
C GLU A 94 -9.21 12.33 -24.58
N PRO A 95 -10.08 13.32 -24.26
CA PRO A 95 -9.79 14.29 -23.20
C PRO A 95 -9.62 13.66 -21.81
N GLN A 96 -10.23 12.51 -21.55
CA GLN A 96 -10.03 11.73 -20.32
C GLN A 96 -8.69 10.99 -20.38
N LEU A 97 -8.37 10.35 -21.51
CA LEU A 97 -7.06 9.70 -21.72
C LEU A 97 -5.90 10.69 -21.67
N ASP A 98 -6.09 11.92 -22.16
CA ASP A 98 -5.11 13.00 -22.07
C ASP A 98 -4.83 13.37 -20.58
N ALA A 99 -5.87 13.34 -19.73
CA ALA A 99 -5.70 13.57 -18.30
C ALA A 99 -5.04 12.38 -17.59
N GLU A 100 -5.42 11.14 -17.96
CA GLU A 100 -4.78 9.91 -17.46
C GLU A 100 -3.29 9.86 -17.85
N GLN A 101 -2.95 10.20 -19.09
CA GLN A 101 -1.56 10.27 -19.53
C GLN A 101 -0.76 11.28 -18.73
N ARG A 102 -1.26 12.52 -18.57
CA ARG A 102 -0.58 13.54 -17.75
C ARG A 102 -0.39 13.09 -16.30
N PHE A 103 -1.35 12.36 -15.74
CA PHE A 103 -1.24 11.79 -14.40
C PHE A 103 -0.11 10.74 -14.33
N VAL A 104 -0.05 9.83 -15.31
CA VAL A 104 1.00 8.80 -15.37
C VAL A 104 2.38 9.43 -15.64
N GLU A 105 2.47 10.45 -16.49
CA GLU A 105 3.69 11.23 -16.72
C GLU A 105 4.19 11.89 -15.43
N ALA A 106 3.29 12.52 -14.67
CA ALA A 106 3.64 13.11 -13.39
C ALA A 106 4.06 12.04 -12.37
N PHE A 107 3.38 10.89 -12.33
CA PHE A 107 3.68 9.80 -11.41
C PHE A 107 5.04 9.14 -11.68
N LEU A 108 5.39 8.91 -12.94
CA LEU A 108 6.62 8.24 -13.34
C LEU A 108 7.83 9.19 -13.49
N ARG A 109 7.66 10.48 -13.19
CA ARG A 109 8.74 11.47 -13.27
C ARG A 109 9.77 11.26 -12.16
N GLU A 110 11.02 11.07 -12.57
CA GLU A 110 12.16 10.93 -11.67
C GLU A 110 12.71 12.29 -11.21
N GLY A 111 13.28 12.34 -10.00
CA GLY A 111 14.06 13.48 -9.50
C GLY A 111 13.29 14.72 -9.07
N GLU A 112 11.96 14.78 -9.24
CA GLU A 112 11.14 15.96 -8.90
C GLU A 112 9.89 15.62 -8.05
N PRO A 113 10.03 15.01 -6.85
CA PRO A 113 8.90 14.48 -6.08
C PRO A 113 7.84 15.53 -5.71
N GLU A 114 8.25 16.73 -5.31
CA GLU A 114 7.31 17.81 -4.96
C GLU A 114 6.45 18.27 -6.15
N ARG A 115 7.08 18.46 -7.31
CA ARG A 115 6.40 18.87 -8.54
C ARG A 115 5.45 17.78 -9.02
N SER A 116 5.92 16.53 -9.02
CA SER A 116 5.11 15.35 -9.36
C SER A 116 3.88 15.25 -8.47
N PHE A 117 4.04 15.36 -7.16
CA PHE A 117 2.92 15.31 -6.22
C PHE A 117 1.94 16.48 -6.46
N ALA A 118 2.43 17.71 -6.61
CA ALA A 118 1.58 18.88 -6.83
C ALA A 118 0.73 18.75 -8.11
N GLU A 119 1.33 18.27 -9.21
CA GLU A 119 0.62 18.05 -10.47
C GLU A 119 -0.42 16.93 -10.36
N MET A 120 -0.05 15.78 -9.76
CA MET A 120 -0.96 14.65 -9.53
C MET A 120 -2.15 15.05 -8.66
N LEU A 121 -1.90 15.82 -7.60
CA LEU A 121 -2.93 16.30 -6.69
C LEU A 121 -3.98 17.12 -7.46
N GLN A 122 -3.55 18.08 -8.29
CA GLN A 122 -4.44 18.90 -9.13
C GLN A 122 -5.25 18.07 -10.14
N LEU A 123 -4.61 17.10 -10.81
CA LEU A 123 -5.29 16.24 -11.79
C LEU A 123 -6.37 15.37 -11.14
N THR A 124 -6.14 14.96 -9.90
CA THR A 124 -7.12 14.18 -9.14
C THR A 124 -8.36 15.02 -8.84
N TYR A 125 -8.27 16.35 -8.63
CA TYR A 125 -9.43 17.25 -8.38
C TYR A 125 -10.40 17.35 -9.56
N GLY A 126 -9.90 17.35 -10.80
CA GLY A 126 -10.70 17.79 -11.95
C GLY A 126 -11.24 16.70 -12.88
N ARG A 127 -10.58 15.53 -12.99
CA ARG A 127 -10.89 14.51 -14.01
C ARG A 127 -10.60 13.07 -13.56
N MET A 128 -11.18 12.66 -12.43
CA MET A 128 -11.12 11.25 -12.03
C MET A 128 -12.06 10.41 -12.89
N GLY A 129 -11.47 9.50 -13.67
CA GLY A 129 -12.20 8.42 -14.32
C GLY A 129 -12.42 7.25 -13.37
N GLU A 130 -12.84 6.10 -13.91
CA GLU A 130 -13.11 4.89 -13.13
C GLU A 130 -11.86 4.32 -12.44
N ILE A 131 -10.66 4.66 -12.92
CA ILE A 131 -9.38 4.18 -12.41
C ILE A 131 -8.88 4.94 -11.15
N TRP A 132 -9.70 5.84 -10.60
CA TRP A 132 -9.33 6.70 -9.48
C TRP A 132 -8.74 5.99 -8.24
N PRO A 133 -9.15 4.77 -7.84
CA PRO A 133 -8.52 4.12 -6.69
C PRO A 133 -7.04 3.83 -6.92
N LEU A 134 -6.64 3.48 -8.16
CA LEU A 134 -5.24 3.30 -8.50
C LEU A 134 -4.49 4.65 -8.55
N GLN A 135 -5.16 5.71 -8.99
CA GLN A 135 -4.60 7.07 -8.94
C GLN A 135 -4.35 7.50 -7.48
N LEU A 136 -5.23 7.16 -6.54
CA LEU A 136 -4.99 7.43 -5.12
C LEU A 136 -3.80 6.65 -4.56
N LEU A 137 -3.63 5.38 -4.95
CA LEU A 137 -2.45 4.61 -4.56
C LEU A 137 -1.16 5.28 -5.07
N ALA A 138 -1.14 5.72 -6.32
CA ALA A 138 -0.03 6.47 -6.92
C ALA A 138 0.20 7.82 -6.22
N LEU A 139 -0.87 8.58 -5.95
CA LEU A 139 -0.83 9.87 -5.27
C LEU A 139 -0.26 9.74 -3.85
N HIS A 140 -0.67 8.72 -3.11
CA HIS A 140 -0.11 8.43 -1.79
C HIS A 140 1.40 8.10 -1.89
N ARG A 141 1.81 7.28 -2.87
CA ARG A 141 3.24 6.98 -3.09
C ARG A 141 4.04 8.26 -3.34
N ALA A 142 3.55 9.13 -4.20
CA ALA A 142 4.17 10.43 -4.49
C ALA A 142 4.17 11.36 -3.26
N GLY A 143 3.09 11.39 -2.48
CA GLY A 143 2.98 12.22 -1.27
C GLY A 143 3.94 11.79 -0.17
N VAL A 144 4.22 10.49 -0.04
CA VAL A 144 5.28 9.99 0.86
C VAL A 144 6.66 10.46 0.40
N LEU A 145 6.95 10.39 -0.90
CA LEU A 145 8.25 10.81 -1.45
C LEU A 145 8.45 12.33 -1.41
N ALA A 146 7.38 13.10 -1.54
CA ALA A 146 7.38 14.55 -1.42
C ALA A 146 7.29 15.06 0.02
N GLU A 147 7.20 14.16 1.01
CA GLU A 147 6.96 14.51 2.43
C GLU A 147 5.67 15.33 2.68
N ARG A 148 4.68 15.20 1.78
CA ARG A 148 3.39 15.91 1.80
C ARG A 148 2.21 14.99 2.09
N ARG A 149 2.39 14.04 3.02
CA ARG A 149 1.35 13.06 3.38
C ARG A 149 0.05 13.71 3.86
N ALA A 150 0.14 14.82 4.59
CA ALA A 150 -1.02 15.55 5.12
C ALA A 150 -1.97 16.02 4.00
N ASP A 151 -1.43 16.55 2.89
CA ASP A 151 -2.23 16.99 1.75
C ASP A 151 -2.88 15.80 1.03
N GLY A 152 -2.17 14.67 0.96
CA GLY A 152 -2.72 13.42 0.43
C GLY A 152 -3.86 12.88 1.30
N ARG A 153 -3.74 12.99 2.63
CA ARG A 153 -4.79 12.64 3.58
C ARG A 153 -6.02 13.52 3.40
N GLU A 154 -5.85 14.85 3.39
CA GLU A 154 -6.94 15.81 3.18
C GLU A 154 -7.67 15.51 1.87
N ARG A 155 -6.92 15.16 0.81
CA ARG A 155 -7.50 14.74 -0.47
C ARG A 155 -8.40 13.51 -0.33
N ILE A 156 -7.96 12.48 0.39
CA ILE A 156 -8.74 11.26 0.60
C ILE A 156 -10.01 11.56 1.42
N GLU A 157 -9.88 12.35 2.48
CA GLU A 157 -11.01 12.76 3.32
C GLU A 157 -12.04 13.57 2.52
N ALA A 158 -11.60 14.50 1.67
CA ALA A 158 -12.47 15.26 0.78
C ALA A 158 -13.24 14.36 -0.21
N LEU A 159 -12.64 13.28 -0.70
CA LEU A 159 -13.30 12.33 -1.59
C LEU A 159 -14.36 11.50 -0.89
N LEU A 160 -14.04 11.00 0.30
CA LEU A 160 -15.01 10.30 1.14
C LEU A 160 -16.17 11.21 1.53
N PHE A 161 -15.89 12.47 1.88
CA PHE A 161 -16.92 13.48 2.17
C PHE A 161 -17.83 13.75 0.95
N ALA A 162 -17.27 13.73 -0.26
CA ALA A 162 -18.01 13.83 -1.51
C ALA A 162 -18.76 12.53 -1.89
N GLY A 163 -18.67 11.47 -1.08
CA GLY A 163 -19.36 10.20 -1.28
C GLY A 163 -18.65 9.20 -2.18
N LEU A 164 -17.42 9.47 -2.65
CA LEU A 164 -16.67 8.49 -3.45
C LEU A 164 -16.27 7.28 -2.59
N GLY A 165 -16.50 6.08 -3.12
CA GLY A 165 -16.15 4.81 -2.47
C GLY A 165 -17.14 4.35 -1.39
N VAL A 166 -18.09 5.19 -0.99
CA VAL A 166 -19.11 4.83 0.02
C VAL A 166 -20.03 3.72 -0.55
N GLY A 167 -20.15 2.61 0.19
CA GLY A 167 -20.96 1.46 -0.24
C GLY A 167 -20.41 0.71 -1.46
N SER A 168 -19.19 1.02 -1.90
CA SER A 168 -18.53 0.35 -3.02
C SER A 168 -17.77 -0.89 -2.54
N SER A 169 -17.56 -1.86 -3.43
CA SER A 169 -16.74 -3.04 -3.17
C SER A 169 -15.39 -2.98 -3.88
N GLY A 170 -14.44 -3.81 -3.46
CA GLY A 170 -13.09 -3.83 -4.01
C GLY A 170 -12.30 -2.56 -3.66
N LEU A 171 -11.38 -2.17 -4.55
CA LEU A 171 -10.49 -1.04 -4.33
C LEU A 171 -11.23 0.29 -4.08
N PRO A 172 -12.32 0.65 -4.80
CA PRO A 172 -13.08 1.86 -4.51
C PRO A 172 -13.54 1.97 -3.05
N GLY A 173 -13.93 0.85 -2.43
CA GLY A 173 -14.43 0.82 -1.05
C GLY A 173 -13.34 0.71 0.02
N SER A 174 -12.17 0.14 -0.30
CA SER A 174 -11.13 -0.13 0.70
C SER A 174 -9.90 0.75 0.60
N VAL A 175 -9.55 1.25 -0.58
CA VAL A 175 -8.29 2.02 -0.78
C VAL A 175 -8.29 3.31 0.04
N PRO A 176 -9.34 4.15 0.04
CA PRO A 176 -9.34 5.38 0.84
C PRO A 176 -9.05 5.08 2.33
N GLN A 177 -9.73 4.11 2.90
CA GLN A 177 -9.68 3.71 4.30
C GLN A 177 -8.33 3.07 4.63
N SER A 178 -7.80 2.24 3.73
CA SER A 178 -6.45 1.67 3.86
C SER A 178 -5.38 2.76 3.86
N LEU A 179 -5.50 3.77 3.00
CA LEU A 179 -4.52 4.86 2.93
C LEU A 179 -4.63 5.80 4.14
N LEU A 180 -5.83 6.10 4.64
CA LEU A 180 -6.01 6.83 5.91
C LEU A 180 -5.37 6.07 7.07
N ALA A 181 -5.63 4.77 7.16
CA ALA A 181 -5.09 3.91 8.22
C ALA A 181 -3.56 3.84 8.15
N LEU A 182 -2.99 3.74 6.94
CA LEU A 182 -1.54 3.79 6.74
C LEU A 182 -0.96 5.14 7.17
N ASP A 183 -1.59 6.25 6.78
CA ASP A 183 -1.15 7.59 7.19
C ASP A 183 -1.18 7.77 8.72
N SER A 184 -2.26 7.34 9.37
CA SER A 184 -2.39 7.32 10.83
C SER A 184 -1.29 6.48 11.50
N LEU A 185 -0.98 5.31 10.92
CA LEU A 185 0.09 4.45 11.41
C LEU A 185 1.46 5.12 11.27
N LEU A 186 1.77 5.69 10.09
CA LEU A 186 3.04 6.38 9.83
C LEU A 186 3.21 7.64 10.68
N SER A 187 2.11 8.21 11.17
CA SER A 187 2.09 9.31 12.13
C SER A 187 2.16 8.83 13.60
N GLY A 188 2.32 7.54 13.85
CA GLY A 188 2.44 6.93 15.17
C GLY A 188 1.12 6.66 15.89
N ASN A 189 -0.03 6.99 15.30
CA ASN A 189 -1.35 6.80 15.92
C ASN A 189 -1.94 5.43 15.57
N ILE A 190 -1.47 4.39 16.27
CA ILE A 190 -1.91 3.01 16.08
C ILE A 190 -3.42 2.82 16.39
N PRO A 191 -4.00 3.41 17.45
CA PRO A 191 -5.44 3.29 17.71
C PRO A 191 -6.30 3.79 16.55
N ARG A 192 -6.01 4.99 16.02
CA ARG A 192 -6.74 5.57 14.88
C ARG A 192 -6.55 4.73 13.62
N ALA A 193 -5.32 4.28 13.36
CA ALA A 193 -5.05 3.39 12.22
C ALA A 193 -5.92 2.12 12.28
N ARG A 194 -6.06 1.52 13.47
CA ARG A 194 -6.93 0.35 13.67
C ARG A 194 -8.40 0.65 13.46
N GLU A 195 -8.87 1.83 13.85
CA GLU A 195 -10.25 2.25 13.67
C GLU A 195 -10.58 2.46 12.19
N GLU A 196 -9.75 3.22 11.48
CA GLU A 196 -9.90 3.48 10.04
C GLU A 196 -9.84 2.17 9.23
N ALA A 197 -8.99 1.22 9.65
CA ALA A 197 -8.88 -0.09 9.01
C ALA A 197 -10.11 -1.02 9.23
N ARG A 198 -11.05 -0.70 10.12
CA ARG A 198 -12.24 -1.55 10.34
C ARG A 198 -13.19 -1.58 9.15
N ALA A 199 -13.19 -0.52 8.36
CA ALA A 199 -14.03 -0.38 7.16
C ALA A 199 -13.38 -1.00 5.91
N VAL A 200 -12.21 -1.63 6.04
CA VAL A 200 -11.51 -2.31 4.95
C VAL A 200 -12.07 -3.73 4.82
N GLU A 201 -12.82 -3.99 3.75
CA GLU A 201 -13.54 -5.25 3.55
C GLU A 201 -12.91 -6.17 2.49
N ASP A 202 -12.06 -5.64 1.59
CA ASP A 202 -11.45 -6.48 0.55
C ASP A 202 -10.16 -7.19 0.99
N GLY A 203 -9.88 -8.30 0.32
CA GLY A 203 -8.67 -9.10 0.50
C GLY A 203 -7.59 -8.82 -0.53
N SER A 204 -7.56 -7.63 -1.14
CA SER A 204 -6.58 -7.25 -2.16
C SER A 204 -5.22 -6.91 -1.53
N TRP A 205 -4.17 -6.94 -2.35
CA TRP A 205 -2.80 -6.64 -1.90
C TRP A 205 -2.65 -5.25 -1.24
N PRO A 206 -3.20 -4.14 -1.80
CA PRO A 206 -3.14 -2.82 -1.17
C PRO A 206 -3.66 -2.81 0.27
N SER A 207 -4.82 -3.42 0.50
CA SER A 207 -5.49 -3.49 1.80
C SER A 207 -4.72 -4.38 2.77
N ARG A 208 -4.27 -5.56 2.31
CA ARG A 208 -3.52 -6.52 3.13
C ARG A 208 -2.23 -5.94 3.70
N VAL A 209 -1.47 -5.22 2.87
CA VAL A 209 -0.23 -4.55 3.30
C VAL A 209 -0.45 -3.68 4.53
N VAL A 210 -1.50 -2.84 4.49
CA VAL A 210 -1.81 -1.92 5.58
C VAL A 210 -2.28 -2.69 6.82
N LEU A 211 -3.16 -3.68 6.64
CA LEU A 211 -3.65 -4.51 7.74
C LEU A 211 -2.51 -5.27 8.43
N ASP A 212 -1.56 -5.82 7.67
CA ASP A 212 -0.39 -6.51 8.21
C ASP A 212 0.57 -5.56 8.92
N LEU A 213 0.79 -4.35 8.39
CA LEU A 213 1.55 -3.32 9.07
C LEU A 213 0.93 -2.95 10.43
N ILE A 214 -0.39 -2.80 10.49
CA ILE A 214 -1.12 -2.53 11.75
C ILE A 214 -1.01 -3.72 12.71
N ARG A 215 -1.11 -4.96 12.21
CA ARG A 215 -0.92 -6.18 13.03
C ARG A 215 0.50 -6.23 13.60
N ILE A 216 1.51 -5.94 12.79
CA ILE A 216 2.91 -5.86 13.22
C ILE A 216 3.07 -4.80 14.30
N ALA A 217 2.54 -3.59 14.08
CA ALA A 217 2.57 -2.49 15.05
C ALA A 217 1.88 -2.84 16.37
N SER A 218 0.80 -3.62 16.29
CA SER A 218 0.03 -4.12 17.45
C SER A 218 0.62 -5.40 18.05
N GLY A 219 1.85 -5.79 17.68
CA GLY A 219 2.55 -6.95 18.24
C GLY A 219 2.04 -8.33 17.77
N ALA A 220 1.10 -8.40 16.84
CA ALA A 220 0.55 -9.63 16.26
C ALA A 220 1.41 -10.16 15.09
N THR A 221 2.73 -10.19 15.28
CA THR A 221 3.71 -10.52 14.21
C THR A 221 3.54 -11.92 13.63
N LYS A 222 3.19 -12.92 14.45
CA LYS A 222 2.95 -14.30 13.97
C LYS A 222 1.79 -14.38 12.97
N THR A 223 0.69 -13.68 13.26
CA THR A 223 -0.47 -13.62 12.36
C THR A 223 -0.12 -12.90 11.07
N ALA A 224 0.60 -11.77 11.17
CA ALA A 224 1.08 -11.05 9.99
C ALA A 224 2.01 -11.90 9.12
N ILE A 225 2.95 -12.64 9.72
CA ILE A 225 3.83 -13.58 8.99
C ILE A 225 3.01 -14.63 8.24
N ALA A 226 1.99 -15.21 8.87
CA ALA A 226 1.15 -16.22 8.23
C ALA A 226 0.38 -15.62 7.03
N ASP A 227 -0.21 -14.43 7.19
CA ASP A 227 -0.97 -13.75 6.13
C ASP A 227 -0.07 -13.33 4.97
N LEU A 228 1.09 -12.72 5.25
CA LEU A 228 2.09 -12.33 4.25
C LEU A 228 2.64 -13.53 3.45
N ASN A 229 2.74 -14.70 4.06
CA ASN A 229 3.10 -15.92 3.33
C ASN A 229 1.93 -16.40 2.45
N ALA A 230 0.70 -16.39 2.96
CA ALA A 230 -0.50 -16.76 2.21
C ALA A 230 -0.79 -15.81 1.03
N ALA A 231 -0.36 -14.54 1.13
CA ALA A 231 -0.54 -13.53 0.10
C ALA A 231 0.42 -13.66 -1.10
N ALA A 232 1.36 -14.62 -1.11
CA ALA A 232 2.31 -14.81 -2.20
C ALA A 232 1.67 -14.85 -3.61
N PRO A 233 0.55 -15.57 -3.85
CA PRO A 233 -0.11 -15.61 -5.16
C PRO A 233 -0.60 -14.26 -5.68
N GLN A 234 -0.87 -13.30 -4.78
CA GLN A 234 -1.31 -11.95 -5.16
C GLN A 234 -0.15 -11.06 -5.63
N THR A 235 1.08 -11.39 -5.21
CA THR A 235 2.28 -10.60 -5.52
C THR A 235 3.10 -11.18 -6.65
N VAL A 236 3.02 -12.49 -6.92
CA VAL A 236 3.83 -13.16 -7.96
C VAL A 236 3.70 -12.47 -9.31
N GLY A 237 4.84 -12.07 -9.90
CA GLY A 237 4.91 -11.37 -11.18
C GLY A 237 4.68 -9.86 -11.09
N LEU A 238 4.51 -9.32 -9.88
CA LEU A 238 4.42 -7.88 -9.60
C LEU A 238 5.63 -7.48 -8.75
N ARG A 239 6.72 -7.08 -9.42
CA ARG A 239 8.05 -6.94 -8.80
C ARG A 239 8.05 -6.04 -7.55
N GLN A 240 7.41 -4.87 -7.60
CA GLN A 240 7.33 -3.97 -6.44
C GLN A 240 6.48 -4.57 -5.31
N ALA A 241 5.39 -5.27 -5.63
CA ALA A 241 4.57 -5.96 -4.62
C ALA A 241 5.32 -7.13 -3.95
N GLU A 242 6.06 -7.95 -4.69
CA GLU A 242 6.88 -9.04 -4.13
C GLU A 242 7.95 -8.50 -3.18
N ARG A 243 8.58 -7.39 -3.56
CA ARG A 243 9.55 -6.70 -2.72
C ARG A 243 8.91 -6.15 -1.45
N GLN A 244 7.78 -5.45 -1.57
CA GLN A 244 7.03 -4.93 -0.43
C GLN A 244 6.65 -6.06 0.55
N ARG A 245 6.13 -7.18 0.03
CA ARG A 245 5.81 -8.38 0.84
C ARG A 245 7.02 -8.94 1.56
N THR A 246 8.15 -9.04 0.87
CA THR A 246 9.40 -9.59 1.43
C THR A 246 9.98 -8.66 2.50
N MET A 247 9.90 -7.35 2.31
CA MET A 247 10.30 -6.34 3.29
C MET A 247 9.44 -6.40 4.55
N LEU A 248 8.12 -6.55 4.40
CA LEU A 248 7.20 -6.75 5.53
C LEU A 248 7.44 -8.08 6.25
N LEU A 249 7.78 -9.15 5.53
CA LEU A 249 8.18 -10.42 6.14
C LEU A 249 9.47 -10.26 6.95
N ALA A 250 10.49 -9.60 6.39
CA ALA A 250 11.74 -9.32 7.11
C ALA A 250 11.47 -8.52 8.39
N LEU A 251 10.62 -7.49 8.30
CA LEU A 251 10.17 -6.68 9.43
C LEU A 251 9.45 -7.53 10.49
N ALA A 252 8.42 -8.27 10.11
CA ALA A 252 7.65 -9.08 11.05
C ALA A 252 8.52 -10.16 11.72
N GLN A 253 9.43 -10.80 10.98
CA GLN A 253 10.34 -11.81 11.49
C GLN A 253 11.37 -11.22 12.46
N HIS A 254 11.99 -10.09 12.10
CA HIS A 254 12.90 -9.35 12.98
C HIS A 254 12.21 -8.99 14.31
N LEU A 255 11.01 -8.43 14.22
CA LEU A 255 10.21 -8.03 15.38
C LEU A 255 9.65 -9.22 16.18
N SER A 256 9.61 -10.43 15.60
CA SER A 256 9.26 -11.66 16.31
C SER A 256 10.45 -12.31 17.04
N GLY A 257 11.68 -11.82 16.83
CA GLY A 257 12.91 -12.40 17.37
C GLY A 257 13.45 -13.59 16.57
N ASN A 258 12.90 -13.89 15.40
CA ASN A 258 13.37 -14.98 14.54
C ASN A 258 14.47 -14.48 13.59
N ALA A 259 15.69 -14.34 14.11
CA ALA A 259 16.83 -13.79 13.36
C ALA A 259 17.15 -14.58 12.09
N LEU A 260 17.05 -15.91 12.13
CA LEU A 260 17.33 -16.77 10.96
C LEU A 260 16.32 -16.52 9.84
N ALA A 261 15.02 -16.51 10.16
CA ALA A 261 13.99 -16.24 9.15
C ALA A 261 14.02 -14.80 8.65
N ALA A 262 14.39 -13.84 9.51
CA ALA A 262 14.63 -12.47 9.10
C ALA A 262 15.76 -12.42 8.08
N SER A 263 16.93 -13.01 8.38
CA SER A 263 18.08 -13.08 7.47
C SER A 263 17.73 -13.72 6.12
N ALA A 264 16.96 -14.82 6.12
CA ALA A 264 16.52 -15.46 4.89
C ALA A 264 15.58 -14.56 4.05
N ALA A 265 14.76 -13.74 4.69
CA ALA A 265 13.94 -12.74 3.99
C ALA A 265 14.80 -11.61 3.42
N VAL A 266 15.86 -11.18 4.13
CA VAL A 266 16.82 -10.19 3.63
C VAL A 266 17.57 -10.71 2.41
N GLU A 267 18.06 -11.95 2.45
CA GLU A 267 18.76 -12.57 1.32
C GLU A 267 17.87 -12.63 0.08
N ARG A 268 16.57 -12.92 0.24
CA ARG A 268 15.60 -12.85 -0.85
C ARG A 268 15.44 -11.43 -1.42
N LEU A 269 15.50 -10.38 -0.58
CA LEU A 269 15.51 -9.01 -1.07
C LEU A 269 16.74 -8.72 -1.94
N SER A 270 17.91 -9.25 -1.56
CA SER A 270 19.14 -9.13 -2.36
C SER A 270 19.01 -9.83 -3.72
N LEU A 271 18.31 -10.98 -3.79
CA LEU A 271 18.06 -11.70 -5.04
C LEU A 271 17.04 -11.00 -5.96
N LEU A 272 16.16 -10.16 -5.39
CA LEU A 272 15.26 -9.30 -6.16
C LEU A 272 15.99 -8.08 -6.76
N ASN A 273 17.33 -7.98 -6.61
CA ASN A 273 18.25 -6.94 -7.12
C ASN A 273 17.76 -6.25 -8.40
N LEU A 274 17.37 -4.97 -8.33
CA LEU A 274 17.34 -3.94 -9.40
C LEU A 274 16.50 -2.77 -8.87
N GLU A 275 17.17 -1.67 -8.55
CA GLU A 275 16.67 -0.37 -8.03
C GLU A 275 15.53 -0.45 -7.02
N SER A 276 15.88 -0.25 -5.76
CA SER A 276 14.91 -0.07 -4.70
C SER A 276 13.99 1.10 -5.05
N GLY A 277 12.70 0.81 -5.31
CA GLY A 277 11.66 1.83 -5.32
C GLY A 277 11.75 2.67 -4.05
N GLN A 278 11.89 3.99 -4.25
CA GLN A 278 12.16 4.96 -3.18
C GLN A 278 11.04 4.95 -2.13
N HIS A 279 9.82 4.61 -2.55
CA HIS A 279 8.64 4.63 -1.69
C HIS A 279 8.70 3.58 -0.57
N GLU A 280 9.00 2.32 -0.88
CA GLU A 280 9.09 1.27 0.14
C GLU A 280 10.17 1.59 1.17
N VAL A 281 11.28 2.17 0.72
CA VAL A 281 12.38 2.58 1.58
C VAL A 281 11.97 3.75 2.48
N ALA A 282 11.28 4.76 1.94
CA ALA A 282 10.74 5.86 2.73
C ALA A 282 9.74 5.38 3.78
N VAL A 283 8.83 4.47 3.42
CA VAL A 283 7.89 3.84 4.36
C VAL A 283 8.63 3.07 5.46
N LEU A 284 9.61 2.23 5.09
CA LEU A 284 10.37 1.48 6.07
C LEU A 284 11.20 2.40 6.98
N ARG A 285 11.75 3.50 6.46
CA ARG A 285 12.45 4.52 7.25
C ARG A 285 11.55 5.15 8.30
N MET A 286 10.27 5.41 8.00
CA MET A 286 9.32 5.93 8.99
C MET A 286 8.91 4.86 10.02
N LEU A 287 8.80 3.61 9.59
CA LEU A 287 8.37 2.51 10.45
C LEU A 287 9.49 1.99 11.36
N SER A 288 10.66 1.67 10.82
CA SER A 288 11.81 1.15 11.57
C SER A 288 13.13 1.52 10.87
N PRO A 289 13.68 2.71 11.15
CA PRO A 289 15.04 3.10 10.78
C PRO A 289 16.08 2.07 11.20
N ARG A 290 15.92 1.45 12.38
CA ARG A 290 16.85 0.40 12.85
C ARG A 290 16.89 -0.80 11.91
N LEU A 291 15.72 -1.31 11.50
CA LEU A 291 15.68 -2.40 10.54
C LEU A 291 16.23 -1.99 9.19
N LEU A 292 15.93 -0.77 8.72
CA LEU A 292 16.49 -0.27 7.47
C LEU A 292 18.02 -0.24 7.51
N GLY A 293 18.61 0.18 8.62
CA GLY A 293 20.06 0.10 8.86
C GLY A 293 20.60 -1.32 8.75
N THR A 294 19.98 -2.27 9.46
CA THR A 294 20.35 -3.70 9.38
C THR A 294 20.22 -4.24 7.95
N LEU A 295 19.14 -3.92 7.24
CA LEU A 295 18.94 -4.35 5.86
C LEU A 295 19.99 -3.76 4.92
N GLY A 296 20.41 -2.52 5.16
CA GLY A 296 21.46 -1.86 4.40
C GLY A 296 22.79 -2.61 4.43
N GLU A 297 23.15 -3.25 5.55
CA GLU A 297 24.38 -4.06 5.66
C GLU A 297 24.42 -5.22 4.64
N PHE A 298 23.26 -5.78 4.30
CA PHE A 298 23.13 -6.93 3.39
C PHE A 298 22.68 -6.53 1.97
N VAL A 299 22.06 -5.35 1.82
CA VAL A 299 21.54 -4.82 0.56
C VAL A 299 22.13 -3.41 0.38
N PRO A 300 23.32 -3.29 -0.26
CA PRO A 300 24.03 -2.01 -0.36
C PRO A 300 23.19 -0.86 -0.96
N GLY A 301 22.27 -1.18 -1.88
CA GLY A 301 21.36 -0.20 -2.48
C GLY A 301 20.35 0.43 -1.51
N LEU A 302 20.20 -0.10 -0.29
CA LEU A 302 19.38 0.50 0.77
C LEU A 302 20.17 1.46 1.67
N LEU A 303 21.51 1.33 1.74
CA LEU A 303 22.36 2.16 2.61
C LEU A 303 22.29 3.65 2.28
N ALA A 304 22.14 3.98 1.00
CA ALA A 304 21.99 5.36 0.54
C ALA A 304 20.81 6.10 1.21
N PHE A 305 19.84 5.36 1.75
CA PHE A 305 18.63 5.90 2.36
C PHE A 305 18.57 5.72 3.89
N GLY A 306 19.48 4.95 4.49
CA GLY A 306 19.41 4.52 5.89
C GLY A 306 20.20 5.38 6.89
N ALA A 307 21.06 6.28 6.44
CA ALA A 307 22.09 6.88 7.29
C ALA A 307 21.72 8.22 7.99
N ALA A 308 20.57 8.84 7.70
CA ALA A 308 20.38 10.26 8.02
C ALA A 308 19.50 10.61 9.24
N ASP A 309 18.59 9.74 9.71
CA ASP A 309 17.62 10.12 10.74
C ASP A 309 17.86 9.43 12.09
N ALA A 310 18.28 10.21 13.10
CA ALA A 310 18.48 9.76 14.48
C ALA A 310 17.17 9.57 15.28
N ARG A 311 16.00 9.75 14.64
CA ARG A 311 14.69 9.58 15.31
C ARG A 311 14.25 8.12 15.22
N PRO A 312 13.81 7.48 16.31
CA PRO A 312 13.25 6.15 16.26
C PRO A 312 11.97 6.14 15.41
N GLY A 313 11.79 5.09 14.61
CA GLY A 313 10.56 4.88 13.85
C GLY A 313 9.44 4.35 14.72
N VAL A 314 8.22 4.35 14.16
CA VAL A 314 6.98 3.92 14.83
C VAL A 314 7.09 2.53 15.49
N LEU A 315 7.92 1.64 14.94
CA LEU A 315 8.09 0.25 15.35
C LEU A 315 9.40 -0.05 16.09
N ASP A 316 10.28 0.95 16.26
CA ASP A 316 11.56 0.80 16.97
C ASP A 316 11.39 0.80 18.49
N ASP A 317 10.29 1.37 18.97
CA ASP A 317 9.90 1.45 20.38
C ASP A 317 9.09 0.20 20.83
N PRO A 318 8.95 -0.05 22.14
CA PRO A 318 8.40 -1.30 22.66
C PRO A 318 6.95 -1.55 22.25
N ARG A 319 6.76 -2.51 21.35
CA ARG A 319 5.45 -2.92 20.81
C ARG A 319 4.53 -3.53 21.87
N LEU A 320 3.38 -2.89 22.06
CA LEU A 320 2.29 -3.38 22.88
C LEU A 320 1.38 -4.29 22.07
N THR A 321 1.01 -5.43 22.65
CA THR A 321 0.00 -6.34 22.09
C THR A 321 -1.39 -5.71 22.17
N THR A 322 -2.35 -6.19 21.38
CA THR A 322 -3.76 -5.78 21.48
C THR A 322 -4.27 -5.77 22.92
N HIS A 323 -4.02 -6.84 23.69
CA HIS A 323 -4.46 -6.91 25.08
C HIS A 323 -3.71 -5.93 26.01
N GLU A 324 -2.45 -5.66 25.74
CA GLU A 324 -1.70 -4.62 26.48
C GLU A 324 -2.21 -3.22 26.13
N LEU A 325 -2.61 -2.96 24.88
CA LEU A 325 -3.26 -1.72 24.45
C LEU A 325 -4.65 -1.56 25.07
N ASP A 326 -5.46 -2.62 25.12
CA ASP A 326 -6.78 -2.59 25.76
C ASP A 326 -6.65 -2.26 27.26
N VAL A 327 -5.68 -2.88 27.94
CA VAL A 327 -5.36 -2.59 29.35
C VAL A 327 -4.83 -1.17 29.52
N LEU A 328 -3.96 -0.70 28.63
CA LEU A 328 -3.43 0.65 28.63
C LEU A 328 -4.54 1.71 28.44
N ALA A 329 -5.52 1.45 27.56
CA ALA A 329 -6.68 2.31 27.38
C ALA A 329 -7.57 2.38 28.63
N GLY A 330 -7.72 1.26 29.37
CA GLY A 330 -8.36 1.26 30.68
C GLY A 330 -7.60 2.09 31.72
N LEU A 331 -6.27 1.95 31.78
CA LEU A 331 -5.40 2.77 32.64
C LEU A 331 -5.51 4.26 32.30
N ALA A 332 -5.59 4.62 31.01
CA ALA A 332 -5.76 6.00 30.55
C ALA A 332 -7.09 6.61 31.00
N ARG A 333 -8.14 5.79 31.13
CA ARG A 333 -9.45 6.19 31.67
C ARG A 333 -9.51 6.21 33.20
N GLY A 334 -8.40 5.88 33.89
CA GLY A 334 -8.33 5.87 35.35
C GLY A 334 -8.99 4.64 36.00
N GLU A 335 -9.24 3.58 35.24
CA GLU A 335 -9.87 2.36 35.76
C GLU A 335 -8.94 1.56 36.68
N THR A 336 -9.50 0.95 37.73
CA THR A 336 -8.79 -0.04 38.53
C THR A 336 -8.62 -1.36 37.77
N ARG A 337 -7.72 -2.23 38.22
CA ARG A 337 -7.51 -3.54 37.58
C ARG A 337 -8.80 -4.37 37.51
N GLU A 338 -9.62 -4.29 38.54
CA GLU A 338 -10.91 -4.98 38.65
C GLU A 338 -11.90 -4.41 37.62
N GLN A 339 -11.98 -3.09 37.47
CA GLN A 339 -12.82 -2.43 36.48
C GLN A 339 -12.39 -2.77 35.05
N ILE A 340 -11.08 -2.79 34.76
CA ILE A 340 -10.52 -3.21 33.47
C ILE A 340 -10.87 -4.69 33.18
N ALA A 341 -10.80 -5.54 34.18
CA ALA A 341 -11.15 -6.96 34.05
C ALA A 341 -12.63 -7.13 33.67
N THR A 342 -13.51 -6.37 34.32
CA THR A 342 -14.94 -6.33 34.01
C THR A 342 -15.21 -5.80 32.60
N SER A 343 -14.61 -4.66 32.21
CA SER A 343 -14.85 -4.03 30.91
C SER A 343 -14.35 -4.89 29.73
N LEU A 344 -13.27 -5.64 29.93
CA LEU A 344 -12.71 -6.54 28.92
C LEU A 344 -13.27 -7.98 28.97
N PHE A 345 -14.18 -8.28 29.89
CA PHE A 345 -14.69 -9.64 30.16
C PHE A 345 -13.57 -10.66 30.38
N ARG A 346 -12.54 -10.29 31.17
CA ARG A 346 -11.37 -11.12 31.51
C ARG A 346 -11.22 -11.29 33.02
N SER A 347 -10.45 -12.29 33.44
CA SER A 347 -10.10 -12.43 34.86
C SER A 347 -9.14 -11.32 35.32
N VAL A 348 -9.23 -10.90 36.58
CA VAL A 348 -8.30 -9.94 37.20
C VAL A 348 -6.85 -10.43 37.09
N ASN A 349 -6.62 -11.75 37.14
CA ASN A 349 -5.29 -12.34 37.03
C ASN A 349 -4.70 -12.23 35.61
N THR A 350 -5.55 -12.35 34.59
CA THR A 350 -5.19 -12.10 33.19
C THR A 350 -4.78 -10.64 32.99
N VAL A 351 -5.58 -9.69 33.50
CA VAL A 351 -5.26 -8.26 33.44
C VAL A 351 -3.96 -7.94 34.19
N LYS A 352 -3.74 -8.52 35.38
CA LYS A 352 -2.47 -8.38 36.13
C LYS A 352 -1.27 -8.84 35.30
N THR A 353 -1.42 -9.93 34.56
CA THR A 353 -0.36 -10.48 33.69
C THR A 353 -0.05 -9.53 32.55
N HIS A 354 -1.09 -9.01 31.88
CA HIS A 354 -0.93 -8.01 30.82
C HIS A 354 -0.32 -6.70 31.35
N GLN A 355 -0.74 -6.18 32.51
CA GLN A 355 -0.15 -5.00 33.15
C GLN A 355 1.35 -5.19 33.43
N ARG A 356 1.77 -6.34 33.96
CA ARG A 356 3.20 -6.63 34.20
C ARG A 356 3.99 -6.63 32.90
N SER A 357 3.46 -7.24 31.86
CA SER A 357 4.12 -7.27 30.55
C SER A 357 4.18 -5.88 29.92
N LEU A 358 3.09 -5.12 29.99
CA LEU A 358 2.99 -3.71 29.58
C LEU A 358 4.05 -2.85 30.28
N TYR A 359 4.14 -2.90 31.61
CA TYR A 359 5.10 -2.10 32.38
C TYR A 359 6.54 -2.46 32.04
N ARG A 360 6.85 -3.76 31.96
CA ARG A 360 8.16 -4.23 31.54
C ARG A 360 8.53 -3.74 30.13
N LYS A 361 7.59 -3.79 29.18
CA LYS A 361 7.81 -3.34 27.81
C LYS A 361 8.04 -1.83 27.73
N LEU A 362 7.22 -1.04 28.42
CA LEU A 362 7.36 0.42 28.45
C LEU A 362 8.54 0.91 29.30
N GLY A 363 9.16 0.04 30.11
CA GLY A 363 10.26 0.39 31.00
C GLY A 363 9.81 1.26 32.19
N VAL A 364 8.60 1.03 32.70
CA VAL A 364 7.94 1.85 33.74
C VAL A 364 7.55 1.01 34.95
N ALA A 365 7.29 1.65 36.08
CA ALA A 365 6.92 0.98 37.33
C ALA A 365 5.45 1.18 37.74
N SER A 366 4.77 2.21 37.20
CA SER A 366 3.40 2.56 37.58
C SER A 366 2.46 2.74 36.39
N GLY A 367 1.15 2.66 36.65
CA GLY A 367 0.12 2.87 35.61
C GLY A 367 0.13 4.29 35.06
N ARG A 368 0.42 5.28 35.91
CA ARG A 368 0.54 6.68 35.49
C ARG A 368 1.76 6.89 34.60
N GLU A 369 2.91 6.31 34.96
CA GLU A 369 4.10 6.33 34.09
C GLU A 369 3.85 5.59 32.78
N ALA A 370 3.12 4.48 32.81
CA ALA A 370 2.74 3.74 31.61
C ALA A 370 1.89 4.61 30.67
N VAL A 371 0.89 5.33 31.18
CA VAL A 371 0.08 6.26 30.39
C VAL A 371 0.94 7.37 29.79
N LEU A 372 1.77 8.04 30.61
CA LEU A 372 2.65 9.13 30.14
C LEU A 372 3.63 8.66 29.07
N ARG A 373 4.32 7.54 29.30
CA ARG A 373 5.25 6.96 28.33
C ARG A 373 4.52 6.54 27.06
N ALA A 374 3.34 5.97 27.18
CA ALA A 374 2.56 5.52 26.04
C ALA A 374 2.01 6.68 25.18
N THR A 375 1.58 7.79 25.81
CA THR A 375 1.22 9.03 25.10
C THR A 375 2.41 9.61 24.34
N ALA A 376 3.59 9.63 24.96
CA ALA A 376 4.82 10.08 24.28
C ALA A 376 5.20 9.21 23.07
N LEU A 377 4.80 7.93 23.08
CA LEU A 377 5.02 6.96 22.02
C LEU A 377 3.84 6.87 21.01
N GLY A 378 2.77 7.66 21.19
CA GLY A 378 1.61 7.68 20.27
C GLY A 378 0.60 6.53 20.43
N TYR A 379 0.70 5.74 21.50
CA TYR A 379 -0.25 4.64 21.76
C TYR A 379 -1.61 5.08 22.32
N LEU A 380 -1.72 6.32 22.81
CA LEU A 380 -2.91 6.90 23.48
C LEU A 380 -3.24 8.29 22.98
#